data_AF-A0A7J8V0A3-F1
#
_entry.id   AF-A0A7J8V0A3-F1
#
_cell.length_a   1.000
_cell.length_b   1.000
_cell.length_c   1.000
_cell.angle_alpha   90.00
_cell.angle_beta   90.00
_cell.angle_gamma   90.00
#
_symmetry.space_group_name_H-M   'P 1'
#
loop_
_entity.id
_entity.type
_entity.pdbx_description
1 polymer ?
#
loop_
_entity_poly.entity_id
_entity_poly.type
_entity_poly.pdbx_seq_one_letter_code
_entity_poly.pdbx_strand_id
1 'polypeptide(L)'
;MRDLLSSFYSPDPSSTNDASSNHGSLDAIDTTSFDADQYMNLLIRKSNLEALLQRHVEMAAEIKNIDTDLQMLVYENYNKFISATDAIKR
;
A
#
# COMPACT_ATOMS: atom_id res chain seq x y z
N MET A 1 -14.11 -21.41 2.17
CA MET A 1 -13.94 -20.06 2.76
C MET A 1 -12.66 -19.41 2.25
N ARG A 2 -11.50 -20.07 2.31
CA ARG A 2 -10.23 -19.60 1.70
C ARG A 2 -10.34 -19.28 0.20
N ASP A 3 -10.95 -20.16 -0.60
CA ASP A 3 -11.08 -19.93 -2.05
C ASP A 3 -12.01 -18.75 -2.39
N LEU A 4 -13.04 -18.53 -1.56
CA LEU A 4 -13.96 -17.40 -1.70
C LEU A 4 -13.27 -16.07 -1.37
N LEU A 5 -12.48 -16.04 -0.29
CA LEU A 5 -11.63 -14.90 0.03
C LEU A 5 -10.59 -14.65 -1.07
N SER A 6 -9.98 -15.70 -1.61
CA SER A 6 -9.06 -15.56 -2.74
C SER A 6 -9.73 -14.89 -3.93
N SER A 7 -10.98 -15.23 -4.29
CA SER A 7 -11.64 -14.58 -5.43
C SER A 7 -11.94 -13.09 -5.23
N PHE A 8 -12.06 -12.61 -3.98
CA PHE A 8 -12.31 -11.20 -3.67
C PHE A 8 -11.03 -10.35 -3.53
N TYR A 9 -9.92 -10.98 -3.16
CA TYR A 9 -8.66 -10.30 -2.85
C TYR A 9 -7.51 -10.67 -3.80
N SER A 10 -7.72 -11.58 -4.76
CA SER A 10 -6.75 -11.86 -5.83
C SER A 10 -6.53 -10.57 -6.63
N PRO A 11 -5.28 -10.13 -6.80
CA PRO A 11 -5.00 -8.98 -7.65
C PRO A 11 -5.49 -9.32 -9.06
N ASP A 12 -6.37 -8.48 -9.59
CA ASP A 12 -6.89 -8.62 -10.95
C ASP A 12 -5.70 -8.51 -11.92
N PRO A 13 -5.44 -9.52 -12.79
CA PRO A 13 -4.41 -9.41 -13.82
C PRO A 13 -4.66 -8.24 -14.80
N SER A 14 -5.85 -7.62 -14.77
CA SER A 14 -6.15 -6.36 -15.47
C SER A 14 -5.54 -5.12 -14.81
N SER A 15 -5.23 -5.17 -13.51
CA SER A 15 -4.57 -4.06 -12.79
C SER A 15 -3.06 -4.05 -12.97
N THR A 16 -2.51 -5.05 -13.66
CA THR A 16 -1.11 -5.10 -14.09
C THR A 16 -1.01 -4.69 -15.55
N ASN A 17 -1.21 -3.41 -15.87
CA ASN A 17 -0.81 -2.73 -17.12
C ASN A 17 -1.11 -1.23 -16.91
N ASP A 18 -0.14 -0.32 -16.82
CA ASP A 18 0.81 0.01 -17.88
C ASP A 18 2.28 0.05 -17.40
N ALA A 19 3.03 -1.02 -17.69
CA ALA A 19 4.48 -0.98 -17.77
C ALA A 19 4.91 -0.30 -19.09
N SER A 20 4.52 0.97 -19.28
CA SER A 20 5.16 1.84 -20.27
C SER A 20 6.50 2.32 -19.71
N SER A 21 7.51 1.45 -19.71
CA SER A 21 8.95 1.76 -19.67
C SER A 21 9.43 2.96 -18.82
N ASN A 22 8.79 3.26 -17.69
CA ASN A 22 9.13 4.42 -16.86
C ASN A 22 10.09 4.00 -15.74
N HIS A 23 11.16 3.31 -16.13
CA HIS A 23 12.21 2.70 -15.29
C HIS A 23 13.11 3.76 -14.63
N GLY A 24 12.49 4.77 -14.03
CA GLY A 24 13.14 5.97 -13.52
C GLY A 24 12.20 7.13 -13.21
N SER A 25 10.88 6.93 -13.11
CA SER A 25 10.01 7.94 -12.52
C SER A 25 10.07 7.83 -10.99
N LEU A 26 10.22 8.96 -10.31
CA LEU A 26 10.17 9.02 -8.83
C LEU A 26 8.80 8.62 -8.26
N ASP A 27 7.78 8.53 -9.10
CA ASP A 27 6.40 8.23 -8.67
C ASP A 27 6.07 6.73 -8.72
N ALA A 28 6.98 5.87 -9.24
CA ALA A 28 6.70 4.46 -9.49
C ALA A 28 7.03 3.53 -8.30
N ILE A 29 6.99 4.03 -7.06
CA ILE A 29 7.42 3.29 -5.85
C ILE A 29 6.53 2.08 -5.51
N ASP A 30 5.26 2.12 -5.90
CA ASP A 30 4.27 1.08 -5.61
C ASP A 30 4.23 -0.04 -6.65
N THR A 31 5.13 0.00 -7.65
CA THR A 31 5.16 -0.99 -8.73
C THR A 31 5.88 -2.26 -8.27
N THR A 32 5.43 -3.43 -8.73
CA THR A 32 6.10 -4.72 -8.46
C THR A 32 7.53 -4.81 -9.01
N SER A 33 7.90 -3.97 -9.97
CA SER A 33 9.25 -3.84 -10.52
C SER A 33 10.08 -2.74 -9.84
N PHE A 34 9.68 -2.25 -8.67
CA PHE A 34 10.40 -1.19 -7.96
C PHE A 34 11.81 -1.62 -7.55
N ASP A 35 12.78 -0.76 -7.84
CA ASP A 35 14.18 -0.90 -7.44
C ASP A 35 14.57 0.28 -6.53
N ALA A 36 14.79 -0.03 -5.26
CA ALA A 36 15.10 0.97 -4.23
C ALA A 36 16.45 1.66 -4.46
N ASP A 37 17.45 0.95 -4.97
CA ASP A 37 18.79 1.50 -5.22
C ASP A 37 18.74 2.48 -6.39
N GLN A 38 18.05 2.11 -7.47
CA GLN A 38 17.84 2.99 -8.62
C GLN A 38 17.06 4.25 -8.23
N TYR A 39 15.97 4.10 -7.47
CA TYR A 39 15.17 5.21 -6.96
C TYR A 39 15.99 6.16 -6.08
N MET A 40 16.74 5.62 -5.12
CA MET A 40 17.53 6.45 -4.21
C MET A 40 18.65 7.20 -4.93
N ASN A 41 19.33 6.54 -5.88
CA ASN A 41 20.34 7.18 -6.73
C ASN A 41 19.75 8.36 -7.53
N LEU A 42 18.53 8.21 -8.05
CA LEU A 42 17.87 9.27 -8.79
C LEU A 42 17.43 10.42 -7.87
N LEU A 43 16.89 10.08 -6.70
CA LEU A 43 16.38 11.04 -5.72
C LEU A 43 17.50 11.93 -5.16
N ILE A 44 18.64 11.35 -4.76
CA ILE A 44 19.80 12.12 -4.26
C ILE A 44 20.37 13.05 -5.33
N ARG A 45 20.36 12.64 -6.61
CA ARG A 45 20.90 13.46 -7.72
C ARG A 45 19.98 14.61 -8.12
N LYS A 46 18.67 14.48 -7.90
CA LYS A 46 17.65 15.45 -8.35
C LYS A 46 17.13 16.37 -7.25
N SER A 47 17.30 16.00 -5.98
CA SER A 47 16.75 16.73 -4.84
C SER A 47 17.85 17.33 -3.97
N ASN A 48 17.57 18.47 -3.35
CA ASN A 48 18.43 19.01 -2.29
C ASN A 48 18.15 18.32 -0.94
N LEU A 49 18.99 18.58 0.05
CA LEU A 49 18.89 17.94 1.37
C LEU A 49 17.56 18.22 2.09
N GLU A 50 17.03 19.43 1.97
CA GLU A 50 15.76 19.83 2.60
C GLU A 50 14.58 19.05 2.00
N ALA A 51 14.51 18.96 0.67
CA ALA A 51 13.52 18.15 -0.03
C ALA A 51 13.62 16.66 0.33
N LEU A 52 14.85 16.15 0.53
CA LEU A 52 15.07 14.76 0.93
C LEU A 52 14.55 14.50 2.36
N LEU A 53 14.79 15.42 3.28
CA LEU A 53 14.29 15.35 4.65
C LEU A 53 12.77 15.42 4.68
N GLN A 54 12.19 16.35 3.92
CA GLN A 54 10.75 16.49 3.79
C GLN A 54 10.11 15.20 3.28
N ARG A 55 10.66 14.60 2.21
CA ARG A 55 10.14 13.33 1.68
C ARG A 55 10.22 12.18 2.68
N HIS A 56 11.28 12.13 3.50
CA HIS A 56 11.38 11.16 4.59
C HIS A 56 10.27 11.34 5.63
N VAL A 57 9.98 12.58 6.04
CA VAL A 57 8.91 12.87 7.01
C VAL A 57 7.54 12.49 6.46
N GLU A 58 7.27 12.83 5.20
CA GLU A 58 6.04 12.46 4.51
C GLU A 58 5.87 10.94 4.45
N MET A 59 6.90 10.23 4.02
CA MET A 59 6.86 8.76 3.93
C MET A 59 6.64 8.11 5.31
N ALA A 60 7.26 8.64 6.36
CA ALA A 60 7.03 8.14 7.72
C ALA A 60 5.57 8.38 8.18
N ALA A 61 4.98 9.50 7.80
CA ALA A 61 3.57 9.79 8.09
C ALA A 61 2.62 8.89 7.29
N GLU A 62 2.90 8.68 5.99
CA GLU A 62 2.16 7.76 5.11
C GLU A 62 2.17 6.34 5.68
N ILE A 63 3.34 5.80 6.06
CA ILE A 63 3.47 4.47 6.68
C ILE A 63 2.57 4.35 7.93
N LYS A 64 2.63 5.35 8.82
CA LYS A 64 1.82 5.36 10.04
C LYS A 64 0.32 5.42 9.72
N ASN A 65 -0.07 6.20 8.72
CA ASN A 65 -1.46 6.31 8.32
C ASN A 65 -1.98 4.97 7.77
N ILE A 66 -1.22 4.33 6.87
CA ILE A 66 -1.57 3.02 6.30
C ILE A 66 -1.70 1.95 7.39
N ASP A 67 -0.80 1.93 8.37
CA ASP A 67 -0.89 1.01 9.50
C ASP A 67 -2.16 1.26 10.34
N THR A 68 -2.48 2.53 10.60
CA THR A 68 -3.70 2.90 11.33
C THR A 68 -4.96 2.50 10.57
N ASP A 69 -5.00 2.73 9.26
CA ASP A 69 -6.11 2.36 8.39
C ASP A 69 -6.30 0.84 8.34
N LEU A 70 -5.19 0.08 8.26
CA LEU A 70 -5.22 -1.37 8.32
C LEU A 70 -5.79 -1.87 9.66
N GLN A 71 -5.33 -1.32 10.77
CA GLN A 71 -5.85 -1.66 12.11
C GLN A 71 -7.34 -1.35 12.23
N MET A 72 -7.78 -0.20 11.71
CA MET A 72 -9.19 0.19 11.69
C MET A 72 -10.04 -0.79 10.88
N LEU A 73 -9.57 -1.16 9.68
CA LEU A 73 -10.27 -2.11 8.82
C LEU A 73 -10.44 -3.48 9.50
N VAL A 74 -9.37 -3.97 10.13
CA VAL A 74 -9.40 -5.22 10.89
C VAL A 74 -10.39 -5.12 12.05
N TYR A 75 -10.35 -4.03 12.82
CA TYR A 75 -11.28 -3.79 13.91
C TYR A 75 -12.74 -3.79 13.44
N GLU A 76 -13.05 -3.05 12.38
CA GLU A 76 -14.39 -3.00 11.81
C GLU A 76 -14.87 -4.37 11.33
N ASN A 77 -14.00 -5.14 10.69
CA ASN A 77 -14.34 -6.47 10.20
C ASN A 77 -14.65 -7.43 11.35
N TYR A 78 -13.82 -7.43 12.40
CA TYR A 78 -14.06 -8.23 13.60
C TYR A 78 -15.35 -7.82 14.31
N ASN A 79 -15.60 -6.51 14.46
CA ASN A 79 -16.81 -6.01 15.10
C ASN A 79 -18.08 -6.42 14.34
N LYS A 80 -18.04 -6.35 13.00
CA LYS A 80 -19.13 -6.84 12.12
C LYS A 80 -19.33 -8.36 12.29
N PHE A 81 -18.26 -9.15 12.33
CA PHE A 81 -18.35 -10.61 12.51
C PHE A 81 -18.97 -11.00 13.85
N ILE A 82 -18.55 -10.35 14.93
CA ILE A 82 -19.12 -10.57 16.28
C ILE A 82 -20.60 -10.20 16.28
N SER A 83 -20.95 -9.02 15.79
CA SER A 83 -22.34 -8.54 15.70
C SER A 83 -23.24 -9.50 14.92
N ALA A 84 -22.75 -10.02 13.78
CA ALA A 84 -23.48 -10.99 12.98
C ALA A 84 -23.66 -12.34 13.72
N THR A 85 -22.64 -12.79 14.46
CA THR A 85 -22.72 -14.03 15.23
C THR A 85 -23.72 -13.91 16.39
N ASP A 86 -23.74 -12.77 17.08
CA ASP A 86 -24.67 -12.52 18.18
C ASP A 86 -26.13 -12.47 17.69
N ALA A 87 -26.36 -11.91 16.49
CA ALA A 87 -27.68 -11.89 15.86
C ALA A 87 -28.22 -13.29 15.51
N ILE A 88 -27.35 -14.28 15.24
CA ILE A 88 -27.75 -15.67 14.94
C ILE A 88 -28.02 -16.47 16.23
N LYS A 89 -27.35 -16.15 17.33
CA LYS A 89 -27.51 -16.85 18.62
C LYS A 89 -28.80 -16.48 19.37
N ARG A 90 -29.43 -15.37 18.99
CA ARG A 90 -30.68 -14.87 19.55
C ARG A 90 -31.87 -15.38 18.75
#